data_AF-A0A5B9E372-F1
#
_entry.id   AF-A0A5B9E372-F1
#
_cell.length_a   1.000
_cell.length_b   1.000
_cell.length_c   1.000
_cell.angle_alpha   90.00
_cell.angle_beta   90.00
_cell.angle_gamma   90.00
#
_symmetry.space_group_name_H-M   'P 1'
#
loop_
_entity.id
_entity.type
_entity.pdbx_description
1 polymer ?
#
loop_
_entity_poly.entity_id
_entity_poly.type
_entity_poly.pdbx_seq_one_letter_code
_entity_poly.pdbx_strand_id
1 'polypeptide(L)'
;MQEQLREEADGAILFDAVVSPQVDGDWFAPDYWRERGSLRTQAGGRGGVAVIATPAGECVLRHYRRGGLVARLLGDRYLWRGADRTRPFTEFRLLGEIARRNLPGPAVVAARYVRHGLFYRADLITRRIADARTLAECLSVGQLDAALAEAVGELVARFHREGIWHADLNAHNVLVTAGGLYLIDFDRGEWRPVAAGWRQSNLQRLRRSLLKLGAAKQGEAAFDAELWTPLMRGYERTLQA
;
A
#
# COMPACT_ATOMS: atom_id res chain seq x y z
N MET A 1 16.28 7.24 -4.09
CA MET A 1 16.23 6.94 -2.65
C MET A 1 17.64 6.90 -2.10
N GLN A 2 17.90 7.70 -1.08
CA GLN A 2 19.10 7.66 -0.26
C GLN A 2 18.68 7.26 1.17
N GLU A 3 18.72 5.95 1.45
CA GLU A 3 18.35 5.39 2.75
C GLU A 3 19.31 5.91 3.83
N GLN A 4 18.75 6.47 4.90
CA GLN A 4 19.47 6.84 6.11
C GLN A 4 18.76 6.28 7.34
N LEU A 5 19.55 5.82 8.31
CA LEU A 5 19.09 5.28 9.58
C LEU A 5 19.42 6.28 10.70
N ARG A 6 18.44 6.56 11.55
CA ARG A 6 18.62 7.29 12.81
C ARG A 6 18.23 6.37 13.96
N GLU A 7 19.16 6.12 14.86
CA GLU A 7 18.89 5.37 16.09
C GLU A 7 18.21 6.27 17.13
N GLU A 8 17.24 5.70 17.85
CA GLU A 8 16.55 6.32 18.98
C GLU A 8 16.71 5.42 20.21
N ALA A 9 16.48 5.96 21.41
CA ALA A 9 16.71 5.23 22.67
C ALA A 9 15.92 3.91 22.76
N ASP A 10 14.73 3.87 22.16
CA ASP A 10 13.84 2.72 22.15
C ASP A 10 13.51 2.24 20.73
N GLY A 11 14.22 2.70 19.69
CA GLY A 11 13.79 2.43 18.32
C GLY A 11 14.77 2.88 17.25
N ALA A 12 14.29 2.91 16.02
CA ALA A 12 15.01 3.56 14.93
C ALA A 12 14.05 4.04 13.84
N ILE A 13 14.50 5.07 13.14
CA ILE A 13 13.83 5.66 11.98
C ILE A 13 14.68 5.40 10.74
N LEU A 14 14.05 4.84 9.73
CA LEU A 14 14.58 4.72 8.37
C LEU A 14 13.91 5.78 7.50
N PHE A 15 14.66 6.60 6.78
CA PHE A 15 14.08 7.67 5.96
C PHE A 15 14.86 7.86 4.66
N ASP A 16 14.18 8.43 3.66
CA ASP A 16 14.81 8.81 2.40
C ASP A 16 15.30 10.26 2.51
N ALA A 17 16.62 10.43 2.63
CA ALA A 17 17.24 11.74 2.82
C ALA A 17 17.06 12.68 1.62
N VAL A 18 16.78 12.13 0.42
CA VAL A 18 16.42 12.94 -0.76
C VAL A 18 15.02 13.53 -0.60
N VAL A 19 14.11 12.81 0.06
CA VAL A 19 12.73 13.25 0.24
C VAL A 19 12.62 14.22 1.40
N SER A 20 13.22 13.89 2.55
CA SER A 20 13.29 14.79 3.70
C SER A 20 14.45 14.41 4.63
N PRO A 21 15.49 15.25 4.76
CA PRO A 21 16.57 15.01 5.73
C PRO A 21 16.17 15.36 7.17
N GLN A 22 15.03 16.03 7.37
CA GLN A 22 14.58 16.57 8.66
C GLN A 22 13.67 15.62 9.46
N VAL A 23 13.44 14.39 8.98
CA VAL A 23 12.56 13.44 9.67
C VAL A 23 13.11 13.13 11.07
N ASP A 24 12.25 13.18 12.08
CA ASP A 24 12.53 12.80 13.47
C ASP A 24 11.35 12.03 14.09
N GLY A 25 11.45 11.70 15.39
CA GLY A 25 10.41 10.96 16.11
C GLY A 25 9.06 11.67 16.17
N ASP A 26 9.04 13.00 16.13
CA ASP A 26 7.82 13.80 16.24
C ASP A 26 6.94 13.67 14.99
N TRP A 27 7.54 13.39 13.83
CA TRP A 27 6.79 13.17 12.57
C TRP A 27 5.81 12.00 12.66
N PHE A 28 6.03 11.07 13.57
CA PHE A 28 5.19 9.91 13.76
C PHE A 28 4.19 10.08 14.92
N ALA A 29 4.15 11.25 15.57
CA ALA A 29 3.15 11.60 16.56
C ALA A 29 2.01 12.39 15.89
N PRO A 30 0.78 11.85 15.79
CA PRO A 30 -0.35 12.60 15.21
C PRO A 30 -0.62 13.93 15.93
N ASP A 31 -0.40 14.00 17.24
CA ASP A 31 -0.65 15.18 18.06
C ASP A 31 0.30 16.32 17.70
N TYR A 32 1.57 16.02 17.40
CA TYR A 32 2.55 16.98 16.89
C TYR A 32 2.02 17.74 15.65
N TRP A 33 1.42 17.02 14.71
CA TRP A 33 0.82 17.62 13.51
C TRP A 33 -0.49 18.34 13.80
N ARG A 34 -1.29 17.84 14.75
CA ARG A 34 -2.57 18.46 15.12
C ARG A 34 -2.37 19.83 15.75
N GLU A 35 -1.44 19.95 16.68
CA GLU A 35 -1.10 21.22 17.35
C GLU A 35 -0.64 22.30 16.36
N ARG A 36 -0.06 21.88 15.22
CA ARG A 36 0.40 22.76 14.14
C ARG A 36 -0.68 23.06 13.09
N GLY A 37 -1.89 22.54 13.25
CA GLY A 37 -2.96 22.64 12.24
C GLY A 37 -2.68 21.87 10.94
N SER A 38 -1.71 20.95 10.98
CA SER A 38 -1.19 20.22 9.81
C SER A 38 -1.68 18.78 9.72
N LEU A 39 -2.62 18.37 10.58
CA LEU A 39 -3.25 17.05 10.54
C LEU A 39 -4.67 17.15 9.97
N ARG A 40 -4.96 16.33 8.96
CA ARG A 40 -6.31 16.10 8.43
C ARG A 40 -6.63 14.62 8.53
N THR A 41 -7.78 14.27 9.07
CA THR A 41 -8.26 12.89 9.07
C THR A 41 -9.25 12.70 7.92
N GLN A 42 -8.93 11.80 6.99
CA GLN A 42 -9.85 11.42 5.92
C GLN A 42 -10.58 10.13 6.28
N ALA A 43 -11.87 10.08 5.92
CA ALA A 43 -12.65 8.86 6.00
C ALA A 43 -12.00 7.80 5.10
N GLY A 44 -11.66 6.65 5.68
CA GLY A 44 -11.02 5.56 4.96
C GLY A 44 -10.92 4.33 5.86
N GLY A 45 -11.46 3.20 5.39
CA GLY A 45 -11.38 1.89 6.05
C GLY A 45 -11.68 1.86 7.56
N ARG A 46 -11.10 0.88 8.26
CA ARG A 46 -11.32 0.61 9.71
C ARG A 46 -10.53 1.51 10.66
N GLY A 47 -10.18 2.74 10.28
CA GLY A 47 -9.37 3.60 11.15
C GLY A 47 -9.13 5.05 10.74
N GLY A 48 -9.60 5.48 9.56
CA GLY A 48 -9.26 6.78 9.02
C GLY A 48 -7.81 6.85 8.54
N VAL A 49 -7.55 7.67 7.53
CA VAL A 49 -6.19 7.95 7.04
C VAL A 49 -5.75 9.30 7.60
N ALA A 50 -4.65 9.30 8.35
CA ALA A 50 -4.05 10.54 8.84
C ALA A 50 -3.20 11.16 7.73
N VAL A 51 -3.65 12.28 7.18
CA VAL A 51 -2.91 13.08 6.21
C VAL A 51 -2.20 14.21 6.96
N ILE A 52 -0.89 14.29 6.79
CA ILE A 52 -0.04 15.28 7.45
C ILE A 52 0.63 16.19 6.41
N ALA A 53 0.61 17.49 6.65
CA ALA A 53 1.33 18.46 5.84
C ALA A 53 2.76 18.61 6.39
N THR A 54 3.74 18.11 5.66
CA THR A 54 5.15 18.06 6.05
C THR A 54 6.00 18.98 5.15
N PRO A 55 7.25 19.31 5.49
CA PRO A 55 8.20 19.90 4.54
C PRO A 55 8.39 19.05 3.27
N ALA A 56 8.13 17.74 3.40
CA ALA A 56 7.88 16.81 2.32
C ALA A 56 6.92 17.37 1.26
N GLY A 57 5.77 17.82 1.72
CA GLY A 57 4.49 17.88 1.02
C GLY A 57 3.44 17.11 1.83
N GLU A 58 2.26 16.89 1.25
CA GLU A 58 1.23 16.07 1.89
C GLU A 58 1.64 14.58 1.94
N CYS A 59 1.58 14.01 3.14
CA CYS A 59 1.96 12.63 3.41
C CYS A 59 0.83 11.90 4.13
N VAL A 60 0.79 10.58 3.99
CA VAL A 60 -0.04 9.68 4.79
C VAL A 60 0.80 9.11 5.91
N LEU A 61 0.39 9.37 7.16
CA LEU A 61 0.93 8.73 8.35
C LEU A 61 0.08 7.51 8.70
N ARG A 62 0.70 6.33 8.66
CA ARG A 62 0.05 5.07 8.98
C ARG A 62 0.70 4.42 10.19
N HIS A 63 -0.11 4.19 11.22
CA HIS A 63 0.24 3.33 12.33
C HIS A 63 -0.13 1.88 12.00
N TYR A 64 0.79 0.94 12.14
CA TYR A 64 0.51 -0.47 11.84
C TYR A 64 -0.38 -1.05 12.92
N ARG A 65 -1.56 -1.53 12.52
CA ARG A 65 -2.49 -2.23 13.40
C ARG A 65 -2.56 -3.70 13.01
N ARG A 66 -2.65 -4.58 14.01
CA ARG A 66 -2.98 -5.99 13.75
C ARG A 66 -4.47 -6.13 13.47
N GLY A 67 -4.81 -7.00 12.52
CA GLY A 67 -6.16 -7.50 12.32
C GLY A 67 -6.40 -8.84 13.02
N GLY A 68 -7.66 -9.21 13.18
CA GLY A 68 -8.07 -10.54 13.65
C GLY A 68 -7.89 -10.80 15.15
N LEU A 69 -8.05 -12.05 15.56
CA LEU A 69 -8.02 -12.48 16.98
C LEU A 69 -6.69 -12.15 17.67
N VAL A 70 -5.59 -12.10 16.93
CA VAL A 70 -4.27 -11.74 17.45
C VAL A 70 -4.21 -10.28 17.91
N ALA A 71 -4.99 -9.38 17.30
CA ALA A 71 -5.10 -7.99 17.73
C ALA A 71 -5.77 -7.86 19.11
N ARG A 72 -6.70 -8.77 19.46
CA ARG A 72 -7.34 -8.78 20.78
C ARG A 72 -6.39 -9.15 21.92
N LEU A 73 -5.33 -9.91 21.61
CA LEU A 73 -4.33 -10.36 22.60
C LEU A 73 -3.10 -9.45 22.64
N LEU A 74 -2.60 -9.03 21.47
CA LEU A 74 -1.32 -8.32 21.34
C LEU A 74 -1.47 -6.84 20.96
N GLY A 75 -2.67 -6.38 20.60
CA GLY A 75 -2.89 -5.01 20.14
C GLY A 75 -2.09 -4.69 18.88
N ASP A 76 -1.29 -3.63 18.95
CA ASP A 76 -0.40 -3.12 17.90
C ASP A 76 1.04 -3.67 17.98
N ARG A 77 1.29 -4.66 18.83
CA ARG A 77 2.65 -5.15 19.12
C ARG A 77 3.08 -6.29 18.20
N TYR A 78 4.30 -6.22 17.70
CA TYR A 78 4.92 -7.23 16.84
C TYR A 78 6.15 -7.86 17.48
N LEU A 79 6.35 -9.16 17.30
CA LEU A 79 7.51 -9.87 17.86
C LEU A 79 8.80 -9.37 17.19
N TRP A 80 9.76 -8.95 18.02
CA TRP A 80 11.07 -8.50 17.57
C TRP A 80 11.90 -9.67 17.03
N ARG A 81 12.47 -9.49 15.83
CA ARG A 81 13.33 -10.48 15.17
C ARG A 81 14.58 -9.85 14.53
N GLY A 82 14.90 -8.62 14.91
CA GLY A 82 15.93 -7.78 14.30
C GLY A 82 15.34 -6.59 13.52
N ALA A 83 16.09 -5.49 13.44
CA ALA A 83 15.65 -4.22 12.86
C ALA A 83 15.23 -4.38 11.38
N ASP A 84 16.06 -5.04 10.57
CA ASP A 84 15.80 -5.26 9.14
C ASP A 84 14.61 -6.17 8.85
N ARG A 85 14.13 -6.89 9.86
CA ARG A 85 12.96 -7.78 9.78
C ARG A 85 11.69 -7.14 10.33
N THR A 86 11.75 -5.86 10.71
CA THR A 86 10.55 -5.12 11.09
C THR A 86 9.72 -4.81 9.86
N ARG A 87 8.39 -4.96 9.95
CA ARG A 87 7.45 -4.62 8.88
C ARG A 87 7.69 -3.24 8.24
N PRO A 88 7.82 -2.15 9.03
CA PRO A 88 8.03 -0.81 8.47
C PRO A 88 9.31 -0.73 7.64
N PHE A 89 10.40 -1.38 8.06
CA PHE A 89 11.67 -1.34 7.31
C PHE A 89 11.61 -2.21 6.05
N THR A 90 10.98 -3.38 6.13
CA THR A 90 10.79 -4.24 4.94
C THR A 90 9.92 -3.55 3.89
N GLU A 91 8.85 -2.87 4.32
CA GLU A 91 7.96 -2.14 3.40
C GLU A 91 8.63 -0.87 2.85
N PHE A 92 9.37 -0.13 3.68
CA PHE A 92 10.15 1.04 3.25
C PHE A 92 11.07 0.67 2.09
N ARG A 93 11.85 -0.40 2.25
CA ARG A 93 12.80 -0.84 1.22
C ARG A 93 12.08 -1.33 -0.03
N LEU A 94 10.97 -2.07 0.11
CA LEU A 94 10.17 -2.49 -1.02
C LEU A 94 9.59 -1.30 -1.81
N LEU A 95 9.08 -0.27 -1.13
CA LEU A 95 8.61 0.96 -1.77
C LEU A 95 9.75 1.71 -2.46
N GLY A 96 10.95 1.70 -1.88
CA GLY A 96 12.17 2.18 -2.53
C GLY A 96 12.50 1.45 -3.83
N GLU A 97 12.38 0.12 -3.83
CA GLU A 97 12.57 -0.72 -5.03
C GLU A 97 11.50 -0.45 -6.11
N ILE A 98 10.24 -0.25 -5.69
CA ILE A 98 9.11 0.12 -6.55
C ILE A 98 9.39 1.46 -7.24
N ALA A 99 9.80 2.47 -6.47
CA ALA A 99 10.14 3.79 -7.01
C ALA A 99 11.32 3.71 -7.99
N ARG A 100 12.38 2.96 -7.68
CA ARG A 100 13.54 2.81 -8.58
C ARG A 100 13.18 2.16 -9.92
N ARG A 101 12.16 1.31 -9.94
CA ARG A 101 11.64 0.64 -11.14
C ARG A 101 10.57 1.44 -11.88
N ASN A 102 10.28 2.67 -11.45
CA ASN A 102 9.22 3.50 -12.01
C ASN A 102 7.85 2.79 -12.00
N LEU A 103 7.61 1.97 -10.97
CA LEU A 103 6.31 1.35 -10.75
C LEU A 103 5.39 2.30 -9.97
N PRO A 104 4.08 2.33 -10.28
CA PRO A 104 3.17 3.29 -9.69
C PRO A 104 2.72 2.83 -8.29
N GLY A 105 3.59 3.04 -7.31
CA GLY A 105 3.29 2.90 -5.88
C GLY A 105 3.55 4.21 -5.13
N PRO A 106 3.19 4.28 -3.84
CA PRO A 106 3.40 5.47 -3.04
C PRO A 106 4.89 5.67 -2.77
N ALA A 107 5.41 6.88 -2.99
CA ALA A 107 6.78 7.20 -2.62
C ALA A 107 6.92 7.17 -1.09
N VAL A 108 7.88 6.39 -0.58
CA VAL A 108 8.12 6.32 0.86
C VAL A 108 8.91 7.54 1.34
N VAL A 109 8.57 8.03 2.53
CA VAL A 109 9.25 9.15 3.18
C VAL A 109 10.08 8.63 4.35
N ALA A 110 9.41 7.92 5.27
CA ALA A 110 10.04 7.42 6.48
C ALA A 110 9.28 6.24 7.07
N ALA A 111 9.97 5.46 7.88
CA ALA A 111 9.47 4.30 8.58
C ALA A 111 10.09 4.25 9.96
N ARG A 112 9.31 3.90 10.98
CA ARG A 112 9.79 3.80 12.36
C ARG A 112 9.37 2.49 12.98
N TYR A 113 10.25 1.95 13.82
CA TYR A 113 9.81 1.03 14.86
C TYR A 113 10.19 1.56 16.24
N VAL A 114 9.33 1.28 17.23
CA VAL A 114 9.58 1.53 18.65
C VAL A 114 9.51 0.20 19.38
N ARG A 115 10.61 -0.23 19.98
CA ARG A 115 10.82 -1.52 20.62
C ARG A 115 10.68 -1.42 22.14
N HIS A 116 9.85 -2.29 22.70
CA HIS A 116 9.75 -2.52 24.13
C HIS A 116 9.89 -4.02 24.41
N GLY A 117 11.06 -4.41 24.95
CA GLY A 117 11.40 -5.80 25.25
C GLY A 117 11.40 -6.69 24.00
N LEU A 118 10.53 -7.72 24.01
CA LEU A 118 10.36 -8.66 22.91
C LEU A 118 9.42 -8.16 21.81
N PHE A 119 8.81 -6.98 21.98
CA PHE A 119 7.82 -6.45 21.06
C PHE A 119 8.24 -5.11 20.46
N TYR A 120 7.65 -4.76 19.32
CA TYR A 120 7.76 -3.43 18.72
C TYR A 120 6.42 -2.95 18.18
N ARG A 121 6.29 -1.63 18.07
CA ARG A 121 5.25 -0.90 17.33
C ARG A 121 5.86 -0.29 16.08
N ALA A 122 5.03 -0.02 15.09
CA ALA A 122 5.51 0.40 13.78
C ALA A 122 4.66 1.52 13.19
N ASP A 123 5.33 2.40 12.45
CA ASP A 123 4.73 3.50 11.72
C ASP A 123 5.39 3.63 10.33
N LEU A 124 4.62 4.08 9.33
CA LEU A 124 5.10 4.38 7.98
C LEU A 124 4.53 5.72 7.53
N ILE A 125 5.38 6.53 6.88
CA ILE A 125 5.01 7.77 6.22
C ILE A 125 5.30 7.62 4.73
N THR A 126 4.26 7.80 3.91
CA THR A 126 4.37 7.84 2.45
C THR A 126 3.82 9.14 1.90
N ARG A 127 4.23 9.51 0.68
CA ARG A 127 3.59 10.61 -0.04
C ARG A 127 2.12 10.28 -0.30
N ARG A 128 1.27 11.28 -0.12
CA ARG A 128 -0.15 11.15 -0.45
C ARG A 128 -0.31 11.14 -1.97
N ILE A 129 -1.08 10.18 -2.46
CA ILE A 129 -1.63 10.20 -3.82
C ILE A 129 -2.93 10.99 -3.74
N ALA A 130 -2.90 12.23 -4.23
CA ALA A 130 -4.04 13.14 -4.18
C ALA A 130 -5.12 12.77 -5.20
N ASP A 131 -6.34 13.26 -4.96
CA ASP A 131 -7.49 13.16 -5.88
C ASP A 131 -7.75 11.75 -6.43
N ALA A 132 -7.58 10.77 -5.54
CA ALA A 132 -7.73 9.36 -5.85
C ALA A 132 -9.05 8.79 -5.32
N ARG A 133 -9.63 7.86 -6.08
CA ARG A 133 -10.67 6.93 -5.61
C ARG A 133 -10.11 5.52 -5.61
N THR A 134 -10.52 4.69 -4.67
CA THR A 134 -10.23 3.26 -4.74
C THR A 134 -11.02 2.62 -5.89
N LEU A 135 -10.50 1.54 -6.47
CA LEU A 135 -11.24 0.74 -7.46
C LEU A 135 -12.57 0.23 -6.88
N ALA A 136 -12.61 -0.04 -5.57
CA ALA A 136 -13.83 -0.39 -4.85
C ALA A 136 -14.87 0.74 -4.84
N GLU A 137 -14.45 2.00 -4.68
CA GLU A 137 -15.33 3.17 -4.79
C GLU A 137 -15.78 3.37 -6.23
N CYS A 138 -14.88 3.24 -7.22
CA CYS A 138 -15.26 3.28 -8.63
C CYS A 138 -16.32 2.22 -8.95
N LEU A 139 -16.16 0.99 -8.46
CA LEU A 139 -17.15 -0.06 -8.61
C LEU A 139 -18.49 0.29 -7.96
N SER A 140 -18.49 0.87 -6.75
CA SER A 140 -19.74 1.17 -6.03
C SER A 140 -20.60 2.23 -6.72
N VAL A 141 -19.97 3.15 -7.45
CA VAL A 141 -20.66 4.19 -8.24
C VAL A 141 -20.80 3.87 -9.74
N GLY A 142 -20.50 2.63 -10.15
CA GLY A 142 -20.66 2.19 -11.54
C GLY A 142 -19.64 2.77 -12.53
N GLN A 143 -18.47 3.19 -12.05
CA GLN A 143 -17.37 3.75 -12.84
C GLN A 143 -16.27 2.73 -13.19
N LEU A 144 -16.46 1.45 -12.84
CA LEU A 144 -15.59 0.37 -13.28
C LEU A 144 -16.13 -0.24 -14.58
N ASP A 145 -15.58 0.21 -15.71
CA ASP A 145 -15.87 -0.32 -17.05
C ASP A 145 -14.75 -1.24 -17.56
N ALA A 146 -14.94 -1.77 -18.78
CA ALA A 146 -13.97 -2.67 -19.41
C ALA A 146 -12.59 -2.01 -19.63
N ALA A 147 -12.54 -0.71 -19.92
CA ALA A 147 -11.29 0.01 -20.17
C ALA A 147 -10.49 0.20 -18.87
N LEU A 148 -11.17 0.59 -17.79
CA LEU A 148 -10.55 0.67 -16.46
C LEU A 148 -10.12 -0.71 -15.98
N ALA A 149 -10.94 -1.74 -16.20
CA ALA A 149 -10.58 -3.12 -15.86
C ALA A 149 -9.31 -3.59 -16.60
N GLU A 150 -9.21 -3.31 -17.91
CA GLU A 150 -8.01 -3.60 -18.70
C GLU A 150 -6.78 -2.87 -18.14
N ALA A 151 -6.87 -1.57 -17.84
CA ALA A 151 -5.79 -0.79 -17.25
C ALA A 151 -5.36 -1.32 -15.87
N VAL A 152 -6.28 -1.81 -15.05
CA VAL A 152 -5.95 -2.50 -13.78
C VAL A 152 -5.18 -3.79 -14.05
N GLY A 153 -5.52 -4.53 -15.10
CA GLY A 153 -4.76 -5.69 -15.56
C GLY A 153 -3.32 -5.34 -15.91
N GLU A 154 -3.13 -4.30 -16.70
CA GLU A 154 -1.80 -3.78 -17.08
C GLU A 154 -0.99 -3.37 -15.85
N LEU A 155 -1.61 -2.63 -14.93
CA LEU A 155 -1.01 -2.22 -13.66
C LEU A 155 -0.45 -3.42 -12.91
N VAL A 156 -1.28 -4.44 -12.66
CA VAL A 156 -0.88 -5.62 -11.90
C VAL A 156 0.22 -6.39 -12.61
N ALA A 157 0.17 -6.50 -13.95
CA ALA A 157 1.21 -7.16 -14.74
C ALA A 157 2.58 -6.48 -14.60
N ARG A 158 2.63 -5.13 -14.57
CA ARG A 158 3.89 -4.39 -14.37
C ARG A 158 4.59 -4.76 -13.07
N PHE A 159 3.84 -4.87 -11.96
CA PHE A 159 4.40 -5.32 -10.68
C PHE A 159 4.82 -6.79 -10.71
N HIS A 160 3.98 -7.65 -11.29
CA HIS A 160 4.25 -9.08 -11.38
C HIS A 160 5.47 -9.42 -12.26
N ARG A 161 5.73 -8.63 -13.32
CA ARG A 161 6.91 -8.78 -14.19
C ARG A 161 8.21 -8.49 -13.44
N GLU A 162 8.18 -7.54 -12.51
CA GLU A 162 9.30 -7.19 -11.64
C GLU A 162 9.47 -8.13 -10.42
N GLY A 163 8.64 -9.17 -10.31
CA GLY A 163 8.66 -10.12 -9.20
C GLY A 163 8.07 -9.57 -7.90
N ILE A 164 7.31 -8.47 -7.95
CA ILE A 164 6.69 -7.89 -6.76
C ILE A 164 5.37 -8.59 -6.47
N TRP A 165 5.30 -9.25 -5.32
CA TRP A 165 4.10 -9.88 -4.79
C TRP A 165 3.41 -8.99 -3.76
N HIS A 166 2.09 -8.85 -3.90
CA HIS A 166 1.28 -8.02 -3.01
C HIS A 166 0.41 -8.89 -2.10
N ALA A 167 0.70 -8.88 -0.79
CA ALA A 167 0.06 -9.79 0.17
C ALA A 167 -1.48 -9.64 0.22
N ASP A 168 -1.98 -8.43 0.02
CA ASP A 168 -3.40 -8.10 0.06
C ASP A 168 -3.88 -7.36 -1.21
N LEU A 169 -3.60 -7.93 -2.39
CA LEU A 169 -4.10 -7.33 -3.65
C LEU A 169 -5.64 -7.43 -3.70
N ASN A 170 -6.30 -6.29 -3.51
CA ASN A 170 -7.75 -6.16 -3.51
C ASN A 170 -8.16 -4.77 -4.06
N ALA A 171 -9.44 -4.58 -4.37
CA ALA A 171 -9.93 -3.35 -4.99
C ALA A 171 -9.83 -2.08 -4.10
N HIS A 172 -9.63 -2.20 -2.78
CA HIS A 172 -9.35 -1.03 -1.93
C HIS A 172 -7.89 -0.57 -2.02
N ASN A 173 -6.99 -1.45 -2.46
CA ASN A 173 -5.55 -1.19 -2.60
C ASN A 173 -5.14 -0.78 -4.02
N VAL A 174 -6.11 -0.56 -4.91
CA VAL A 174 -5.91 0.01 -6.23
C VAL A 174 -6.51 1.42 -6.22
N LEU A 175 -5.69 2.44 -6.42
CA LEU A 175 -6.12 3.82 -6.55
C LEU A 175 -6.25 4.21 -8.03
N VAL A 176 -7.31 4.95 -8.31
CA VAL A 176 -7.66 5.53 -9.61
C VAL A 176 -7.60 7.04 -9.48
N THR A 177 -6.75 7.68 -10.29
CA THR A 177 -6.65 9.14 -10.39
C THR A 177 -6.79 9.58 -11.84
N ALA A 178 -6.92 10.89 -12.08
CA ALA A 178 -6.88 11.43 -13.45
C ALA A 178 -5.53 11.18 -14.16
N GLY A 179 -4.44 11.00 -13.39
CA GLY A 179 -3.09 10.78 -13.91
C GLY A 179 -2.70 9.31 -14.06
N GLY A 180 -3.56 8.37 -13.65
CA GLY A 180 -3.32 6.94 -13.79
C GLY A 180 -3.68 6.11 -12.56
N LEU A 181 -3.21 4.87 -12.56
CA LEU A 181 -3.48 3.89 -11.52
C LEU A 181 -2.27 3.65 -10.63
N TYR A 182 -2.53 3.39 -9.35
CA TYR A 182 -1.50 3.10 -8.36
C TYR A 182 -1.89 1.89 -7.51
N LEU A 183 -0.90 1.09 -7.12
CA LEU A 183 -1.06 0.11 -6.04
C LEU A 183 -0.56 0.71 -4.73
N ILE A 184 -1.29 0.47 -3.63
CA ILE A 184 -0.95 0.97 -2.29
C ILE A 184 -1.02 -0.16 -1.25
N ASP A 185 -0.51 0.11 -0.05
CA ASP A 185 -0.48 -0.82 1.09
C ASP A 185 0.32 -2.10 0.81
N PHE A 186 1.64 -1.95 0.78
CA PHE A 186 2.57 -3.05 0.60
C PHE A 186 2.96 -3.71 1.93
N ASP A 187 2.12 -3.63 2.98
CA ASP A 187 2.38 -4.35 4.22
C ASP A 187 2.45 -5.85 3.94
N ARG A 188 3.61 -6.45 4.26
CA ARG A 188 3.97 -7.83 3.93
C ARG A 188 4.10 -8.12 2.43
N GLY A 189 4.18 -7.10 1.58
CA GLY A 189 4.62 -7.27 0.20
C GLY A 189 6.07 -7.78 0.17
N GLU A 190 6.41 -8.53 -0.88
CA GLU A 190 7.73 -9.17 -0.99
C GLU A 190 8.20 -9.19 -2.43
N TRP A 191 9.51 -9.19 -2.62
CA TRP A 191 10.10 -9.65 -3.88
C TRP A 191 10.09 -11.18 -3.91
N ARG A 192 9.64 -11.76 -5.01
CA ARG A 192 9.58 -13.20 -5.23
C ARG A 192 10.14 -13.56 -6.60
N PRO A 193 10.87 -14.68 -6.72
CA PRO A 193 11.17 -15.27 -8.01
C PRO A 193 9.88 -15.41 -8.83
N VAL A 194 9.90 -14.92 -10.07
CA VAL A 194 8.71 -14.88 -10.93
C VAL A 194 8.21 -16.29 -11.17
N ALA A 195 6.96 -16.57 -10.78
CA ALA A 195 6.34 -17.86 -10.98
C ALA A 195 4.83 -17.69 -11.24
N ALA A 196 4.28 -18.51 -12.13
CA ALA A 196 2.86 -18.44 -12.50
C ALA A 196 1.92 -18.67 -11.30
N GLY A 197 2.27 -19.59 -10.39
CA GLY A 197 1.40 -19.96 -9.27
C GLY A 197 1.07 -18.81 -8.31
N TRP A 198 2.06 -18.02 -7.90
CA TRP A 198 1.80 -16.89 -7.01
C TRP A 198 1.14 -15.72 -7.74
N ARG A 199 1.48 -15.48 -9.01
CA ARG A 199 0.84 -14.44 -9.84
C ARG A 199 -0.65 -14.70 -10.00
N GLN A 200 -1.01 -15.94 -10.35
CA GLN A 200 -2.40 -16.36 -10.45
C GLN A 200 -3.11 -16.25 -9.09
N SER A 201 -2.45 -16.65 -8.00
CA SER A 201 -3.01 -16.50 -6.66
C SER A 201 -3.25 -15.04 -6.27
N ASN A 202 -2.42 -14.10 -6.74
CA ASN A 202 -2.61 -12.68 -6.51
C ASN A 202 -3.83 -12.15 -7.27
N LEU A 203 -3.94 -12.48 -8.56
CA LEU A 203 -5.09 -12.15 -9.40
C LEU A 203 -6.40 -12.71 -8.83
N GLN A 204 -6.39 -13.95 -8.33
CA GLN A 204 -7.56 -14.55 -7.69
C GLN A 204 -7.96 -13.88 -6.37
N ARG A 205 -7.03 -13.18 -5.67
CA ARG A 205 -7.42 -12.32 -4.54
C ARG A 205 -8.18 -11.10 -5.03
N LEU A 206 -7.69 -10.44 -6.09
CA LEU A 206 -8.36 -9.30 -6.70
C LEU A 206 -9.76 -9.69 -7.21
N ARG A 207 -9.89 -10.79 -7.97
CA ARG A 207 -11.18 -11.32 -8.46
C ARG A 207 -12.16 -11.51 -7.30
N ARG A 208 -11.76 -12.24 -6.25
CA ARG A 208 -12.60 -12.46 -5.07
C ARG A 208 -13.00 -11.17 -4.36
N SER A 209 -12.12 -10.16 -4.34
CA SER A 209 -12.45 -8.87 -3.74
C SER A 209 -13.53 -8.13 -4.53
N LEU A 210 -13.44 -8.12 -5.87
CA LEU A 210 -14.45 -7.52 -6.74
C LEU A 210 -15.81 -8.22 -6.60
N LEU A 211 -15.82 -9.56 -6.59
CA LEU A 211 -17.04 -10.33 -6.36
C LEU A 211 -17.69 -10.02 -5.01
N LYS A 212 -16.89 -9.95 -3.93
CA LYS A 212 -17.38 -9.57 -2.59
C LYS A 212 -17.96 -8.17 -2.52
N LEU A 213 -17.48 -7.26 -3.37
CA LEU A 213 -17.97 -5.89 -3.49
C LEU A 213 -19.20 -5.78 -4.40
N GLY A 214 -19.70 -6.89 -4.95
CA GLY A 214 -20.89 -6.93 -5.78
C GLY A 214 -20.64 -6.61 -7.25
N ALA A 215 -19.43 -6.86 -7.77
CA ALA A 215 -19.16 -6.71 -9.20
C ALA A 215 -19.97 -7.68 -10.09
N ALA A 216 -20.51 -8.76 -9.51
CA ALA A 216 -21.32 -9.75 -10.22
C ALA A 216 -22.82 -9.62 -9.91
N LYS A 217 -23.35 -8.41 -9.71
CA LYS A 217 -24.79 -8.18 -9.48
C LYS A 217 -25.68 -8.73 -10.60
N GLN A 218 -25.18 -8.70 -11.84
CA GLN A 218 -25.84 -9.25 -13.03
C GLN A 218 -25.49 -10.73 -13.30
N GLY A 219 -24.77 -11.38 -12.38
CA GLY A 219 -24.28 -12.75 -12.51
C GLY A 219 -22.78 -12.83 -12.85
N GLU A 220 -22.16 -13.97 -12.51
CA GLU A 220 -20.72 -14.17 -12.74
C GLU A 220 -20.33 -14.15 -14.22
N ALA A 221 -21.20 -14.64 -15.11
CA ALA A 221 -20.93 -14.63 -16.56
C ALA A 221 -20.81 -13.20 -17.12
N ALA A 222 -21.68 -12.29 -16.67
CA ALA A 222 -21.61 -10.87 -17.05
C ALA A 222 -20.36 -10.20 -16.47
N PHE A 223 -20.06 -10.44 -15.19
CA PHE A 223 -18.81 -9.99 -14.56
C PHE A 223 -17.57 -10.46 -15.33
N ASP A 224 -17.55 -11.74 -15.71
CA ASP A 224 -16.41 -12.30 -16.42
C ASP A 224 -16.26 -11.65 -17.80
N ALA A 225 -17.34 -11.52 -18.57
CA ALA A 225 -17.30 -10.92 -19.91
C ALA A 225 -16.95 -9.42 -19.90
N GLU A 226 -17.55 -8.65 -18.98
CA GLU A 226 -17.46 -7.19 -18.98
C GLU A 226 -16.25 -6.65 -18.23
N LEU A 227 -15.77 -7.36 -17.20
CA LEU A 227 -14.70 -6.88 -16.32
C LEU A 227 -13.50 -7.82 -16.27
N TRP A 228 -13.72 -9.11 -15.99
CA TRP A 228 -12.59 -10.02 -15.76
C TRP A 228 -11.80 -10.32 -17.03
N THR A 229 -12.47 -10.57 -18.16
CA THR A 229 -11.83 -10.83 -19.45
C THR A 229 -11.02 -9.61 -19.94
N PRO A 230 -11.54 -8.37 -19.92
CA PRO A 230 -10.73 -7.19 -20.21
C PRO A 230 -9.52 -7.03 -19.28
N LEU A 231 -9.69 -7.25 -17.98
CA LEU A 231 -8.58 -7.21 -17.01
C LEU A 231 -7.50 -8.24 -17.35
N MET A 232 -7.90 -9.49 -17.61
CA MET A 232 -6.95 -10.54 -17.97
C MET A 232 -6.26 -10.26 -19.31
N ARG A 233 -6.96 -9.67 -20.28
CA ARG A 233 -6.38 -9.23 -21.55
C ARG A 233 -5.26 -8.20 -21.34
N GLY A 234 -5.53 -7.14 -20.57
CA GLY A 234 -4.53 -6.12 -20.25
C GLY A 234 -3.34 -6.69 -19.48
N TYR A 235 -3.63 -7.62 -18.56
CA TYR A 235 -2.62 -8.33 -17.80
C TYR A 235 -1.70 -9.18 -18.70
N GLU A 236 -2.27 -10.04 -19.55
CA GLU A 236 -1.51 -10.95 -20.41
C GLU A 236 -0.68 -10.19 -21.44
N ARG A 237 -1.27 -9.17 -22.10
CA ARG A 237 -0.56 -8.31 -23.06
C ARG A 237 0.66 -7.63 -22.42
N THR A 238 0.48 -7.07 -21.23
CA THR A 238 1.55 -6.35 -20.54
C THR A 238 2.62 -7.27 -19.97
N LEU A 239 2.24 -8.50 -19.58
CA LEU A 239 3.18 -9.48 -19.04
C LEU A 239 4.10 -10.07 -20.12
N GLN A 240 3.63 -10.11 -21.37
CA GLN A 240 4.40 -10.60 -22.52
C GLN A 240 5.28 -9.54 -23.18
N ALA A 241 5.00 -8.26 -22.93
CA ALA A 241 5.78 -7.11 -23.41
C ALA A 241 7.05 -6.90 -22.58
#